data_AF-A0A428W5B9-F1
#
_entry.id   AF-A0A428W5B9-F1
#
_cell.length_a   1.000
_cell.length_b   1.000
_cell.length_c   1.000
_cell.angle_alpha   90.00
_cell.angle_beta   90.00
_cell.angle_gamma   90.00
#
_symmetry.space_group_name_H-M   'P 1'
#
loop_
_entity.id
_entity.type
_entity.pdbx_description
1 polymer ?
#
loop_
_entity_poly.entity_id
_entity_poly.type
_entity_poly.pdbx_seq_one_letter_code
_entity_poly.pdbx_strand_id
1 'polypeptide(L)'
;MLQLVDAELSGLSPKFLTGDLGIFDLDSGRYVPTCSGVVARRVQEHIESEGGLGGTTILAHFGGPPYGYTANVVKACVAGLLRASKVRLQPDGGNEITAIRDAGVRDLFDKDRAFRRTTIFPAGQDDIGPQTRARICRFFEERLQHRMDREDHAIADAVLYYFPQLAQQLRSVQGQLNKLPGSPEGPPEFGKLGDALEQCIRTSRQTKPTVTLVKKHLETLQDGTQRLQVYSAELTDDAIRAVTAAYNMLEYQATQLKDLAVEDGAIETAVARVTAQLEQERPWRDIGAIDKDLAEIRTRYIAERQQLLQRQEQQVEAARGRVKARDGFSTLTAEQAHHVLRPLTQATTDTAAEAVAPPLAYLKDPFTVTLGHGEDRANDLLDEILSEGKKPLIARVDLHLRNREVATEADVQALVDEIRARLLEQVRAGTRVRLL
;
A
#
# COMPACT_ATOMS: atom_id res chain seq x y z
N MET A 1 10.52 25.03 45.04
CA MET A 1 9.16 25.21 44.51
C MET A 1 9.04 24.54 43.14
N LEU A 2 9.92 24.85 42.17
CA LEU A 2 9.88 24.22 40.84
C LEU A 2 9.96 22.67 40.84
N GLN A 3 10.62 22.07 41.85
CA GLN A 3 10.63 20.62 42.09
C GLN A 3 9.23 19.98 42.15
N LEU A 4 8.19 20.73 42.55
CA LEU A 4 6.82 20.21 42.66
C LEU A 4 6.12 20.10 41.30
N VAL A 5 6.65 20.80 40.30
CA VAL A 5 6.13 20.91 38.94
C VAL A 5 6.92 20.03 37.96
N ASP A 6 7.98 19.37 38.43
CA ASP A 6 8.71 18.38 37.64
C ASP A 6 7.88 17.10 37.48
N ALA A 7 7.98 16.49 36.29
CA ALA A 7 7.25 15.28 35.92
C ALA A 7 7.58 14.13 36.87
N GLU A 8 8.86 13.93 37.18
CA GLU A 8 9.34 12.94 38.15
C GLU A 8 9.78 13.61 39.44
N LEU A 9 9.35 13.05 40.58
CA LEU A 9 9.74 13.51 41.91
C LEU A 9 10.98 12.75 42.38
N SER A 10 12.15 13.34 42.22
CA SER A 10 13.40 12.83 42.79
C SER A 10 14.02 13.87 43.73
N GLY A 11 14.44 13.42 44.92
CA GLY A 11 15.14 14.28 45.89
C GLY A 11 14.32 15.49 46.38
N LEU A 12 13.03 15.31 46.67
CA LEU A 12 12.19 16.39 47.18
C LEU A 12 12.74 16.95 48.50
N SER A 13 12.70 18.28 48.62
CA SER A 13 13.07 18.94 49.87
C SER A 13 12.23 18.42 51.05
N PRO A 14 12.82 18.11 52.21
CA PRO A 14 12.08 17.68 53.40
C PRO A 14 10.96 18.63 53.83
N LYS A 15 11.07 19.91 53.47
CA LYS A 15 10.06 20.95 53.73
C LYS A 15 8.69 20.67 53.10
N PHE A 16 8.63 19.84 52.07
CA PHE A 16 7.38 19.45 51.41
C PHE A 16 6.76 18.18 51.98
N LEU A 17 7.48 17.46 52.86
CA LEU A 17 7.06 16.19 53.43
C LEU A 17 6.28 16.36 54.75
N THR A 18 5.78 15.24 55.25
CA THR A 18 5.15 15.10 56.57
C THR A 18 6.11 15.59 57.67
N GLY A 19 5.75 16.68 58.36
CA GLY A 19 6.58 17.35 59.38
C GLY A 19 6.65 18.88 59.23
N ASP A 20 6.58 19.38 57.99
CA ASP A 20 6.50 20.81 57.65
C ASP A 20 5.21 21.12 56.88
N LEU A 21 5.26 21.29 55.55
CA LEU A 21 4.10 21.67 54.74
C LEU A 21 3.13 20.53 54.49
N GLY A 22 3.56 19.27 54.65
CA GLY A 22 2.73 18.07 54.48
C GLY A 22 2.04 18.02 53.11
N ILE A 23 2.74 18.39 52.04
CA ILE A 23 2.21 18.34 50.68
C ILE A 23 2.29 16.90 50.13
N PHE A 24 3.39 16.21 50.46
CA PHE A 24 3.65 14.83 50.09
C PHE A 24 3.86 13.95 51.33
N ASP A 25 3.45 12.70 51.22
CA ASP A 25 3.85 11.63 52.12
C ASP A 25 4.80 10.67 51.39
N LEU A 26 5.68 10.01 52.15
CA LEU A 26 6.55 8.97 51.64
C LEU A 26 5.90 7.62 51.90
N ASP A 27 5.28 7.04 50.88
CA ASP A 27 4.70 5.70 50.94
C ASP A 27 5.57 4.73 50.16
N SER A 28 6.12 3.73 50.84
CA SER A 28 6.88 2.64 50.22
C SER A 28 8.02 3.13 49.29
N GLY A 29 8.67 4.23 49.67
CA GLY A 29 9.76 4.84 48.90
C GLY A 29 9.31 5.74 47.73
N ARG A 30 8.01 5.96 47.54
CA ARG A 30 7.44 6.87 46.54
C ARG A 30 6.80 8.09 47.21
N TYR A 31 6.91 9.24 46.55
CA TYR A 31 6.25 10.47 47.00
C TYR A 31 4.80 10.51 46.52
N VAL A 32 3.86 10.49 47.45
CA VAL A 32 2.41 10.54 47.18
C VAL A 32 1.87 11.93 47.54
N PRO A 33 1.24 12.68 46.62
CA PRO A 33 0.70 14.00 46.89
C PRO A 33 -0.60 13.92 47.71
N THR A 34 -0.50 13.78 49.03
CA THR A 34 -1.67 13.67 49.92
C THR A 34 -2.26 15.03 50.32
N CYS A 35 -1.42 16.07 50.36
CA CYS A 35 -1.76 17.40 50.89
C CYS A 35 -2.43 17.31 52.28
N SER A 36 -1.82 16.54 53.17
CA SER A 36 -2.28 16.28 54.54
C SER A 36 -1.92 17.38 55.55
N GLY A 37 -0.96 18.25 55.21
CA GLY A 37 -0.50 19.32 56.08
C GLY A 37 -1.51 20.44 56.30
N VAL A 38 -1.42 21.09 57.47
CA VAL A 38 -2.37 22.12 57.93
C VAL A 38 -2.47 23.28 56.94
N VAL A 39 -1.34 23.72 56.38
CA VAL A 39 -1.30 24.83 55.42
C VAL A 39 -2.00 24.45 54.12
N ALA A 40 -1.70 23.27 53.56
CA ALA A 40 -2.31 22.79 52.32
C ALA A 40 -3.83 22.59 52.46
N ARG A 41 -4.29 22.04 53.60
CA ARG A 41 -5.73 21.88 53.90
C ARG A 41 -6.45 23.22 54.01
N ARG A 42 -5.90 24.19 54.73
CA ARG A 42 -6.50 25.55 54.83
C ARG A 42 -6.64 26.21 53.47
N VAL A 43 -5.62 26.09 52.62
CA VAL A 43 -5.66 26.61 51.23
C VAL A 43 -6.74 25.89 50.43
N GLN A 44 -6.84 24.56 50.53
CA GLN A 44 -7.87 23.76 49.87
C GLN A 44 -9.29 24.17 50.31
N GLU A 45 -9.56 24.17 51.62
CA GLU A 45 -10.86 24.50 52.21
C GLU A 45 -11.34 25.89 51.80
N HIS A 46 -10.43 26.87 51.74
CA HIS A 46 -10.78 28.22 51.32
C HIS A 46 -11.10 28.32 49.81
N ILE A 47 -10.37 27.59 48.96
CA ILE A 47 -10.70 27.50 47.53
C ILE A 47 -12.08 26.85 47.34
N GLU A 48 -12.38 25.81 48.12
CA GLU A 48 -13.67 25.11 48.12
C GLU A 48 -14.82 26.00 48.59
N SER A 49 -14.65 26.76 49.67
CA SER A 49 -15.70 27.63 50.22
C SER A 49 -16.09 28.78 49.29
N GLU A 50 -15.10 29.32 48.56
CA GLU A 50 -15.29 30.47 47.66
C GLU A 50 -15.71 30.06 46.25
N GLY A 51 -15.63 28.76 45.92
CA GLY A 51 -15.99 28.23 44.60
C GLY A 51 -15.06 28.68 43.46
N GLY A 52 -13.95 29.35 43.76
CA GLY A 52 -12.96 29.83 42.80
C GLY A 52 -12.31 31.15 43.22
N LEU A 53 -10.97 31.21 43.21
CA LEU A 53 -10.21 32.38 43.67
C LEU A 53 -9.15 32.82 42.68
N GLY A 54 -9.06 34.13 42.44
CA GLY A 54 -7.96 34.71 41.69
C GLY A 54 -6.64 34.58 42.44
N GLY A 55 -5.54 34.34 41.71
CA GLY A 55 -4.20 34.15 42.26
C GLY A 55 -3.69 35.35 43.07
N THR A 56 -4.15 36.57 42.76
CA THR A 56 -3.86 37.75 43.59
C THR A 56 -4.62 37.72 44.92
N THR A 57 -5.90 37.33 44.89
CA THR A 57 -6.78 37.26 46.07
C THR A 57 -6.30 36.21 47.05
N ILE A 58 -5.95 35.02 46.58
CA ILE A 58 -5.48 33.93 47.44
C ILE A 58 -4.14 34.27 48.12
N LEU A 59 -3.24 34.95 47.39
CA LEU A 59 -1.96 35.41 47.95
C LEU A 59 -2.16 36.50 49.00
N ALA A 60 -3.08 37.44 48.78
CA ALA A 60 -3.39 38.49 49.73
C ALA A 60 -4.04 37.95 51.01
N HIS A 61 -4.98 37.01 50.87
CA HIS A 61 -5.67 36.39 52.01
C HIS A 61 -4.70 35.66 52.93
N PHE A 62 -3.87 34.77 52.38
CA PHE A 62 -2.94 33.97 53.18
C PHE A 62 -1.64 34.70 53.54
N GLY A 63 -1.30 35.79 52.85
CA GLY A 63 -0.17 36.66 53.20
C GLY A 63 -0.48 37.63 54.35
N GLY A 64 -1.76 37.93 54.58
CA GLY A 64 -2.21 38.78 55.68
C GLY A 64 -2.40 38.04 57.02
N PRO A 65 -2.63 38.77 58.12
CA PRO A 65 -3.07 38.18 59.39
C PRO A 65 -4.39 37.40 59.23
N PRO A 66 -4.60 36.27 59.92
CA PRO A 66 -3.74 35.66 60.96
C PRO A 66 -2.65 34.71 60.42
N TYR A 67 -2.51 34.54 59.11
CA TYR A 67 -1.69 33.47 58.52
C TYR A 67 -0.22 33.87 58.27
N GLY A 68 0.02 35.00 57.62
CA GLY A 68 1.37 35.50 57.33
C GLY A 68 2.22 34.60 56.42
N TYR A 69 1.63 33.79 55.55
CA TYR A 69 2.37 32.87 54.68
C TYR A 69 3.08 33.60 53.53
N THR A 70 4.28 33.14 53.17
CA THR A 70 4.98 33.66 52.00
C THR A 70 4.30 33.19 50.70
N ALA A 71 4.42 33.98 49.63
CA ALA A 71 3.84 33.63 48.33
C ALA A 71 4.32 32.25 47.81
N ASN A 72 5.58 31.90 48.06
CA ASN A 72 6.14 30.61 47.66
C ASN A 72 5.52 29.42 48.40
N VAL A 73 5.11 29.61 49.67
CA VAL A 73 4.41 28.57 50.44
C VAL A 73 3.02 28.34 49.86
N VAL A 74 2.25 29.41 49.62
CA VAL A 74 0.91 29.32 49.02
C VAL A 74 0.98 28.68 47.62
N LYS A 75 1.90 29.13 46.77
CA LYS A 75 2.15 28.53 45.45
C LYS A 75 2.53 27.05 45.52
N ALA A 76 3.39 26.67 46.48
CA ALA A 76 3.76 25.27 46.67
C ALA A 76 2.55 24.41 47.07
N CYS A 77 1.70 24.90 47.98
CA CYS A 77 0.46 24.22 48.34
C CYS A 77 -0.48 24.08 47.13
N VAL A 78 -0.66 25.13 46.32
CA VAL A 78 -1.48 25.05 45.10
C VAL A 78 -0.89 24.07 44.06
N ALA A 79 0.43 24.04 43.88
CA ALA A 79 1.09 23.06 43.02
C ALA A 79 0.89 21.62 43.53
N GLY A 80 0.98 21.43 44.86
CA GLY A 80 0.68 20.17 45.51
C GLY A 80 -0.77 19.71 45.33
N LEU A 81 -1.72 20.62 45.54
CA LEU A 81 -3.14 20.37 45.35
C LEU A 81 -3.46 20.04 43.90
N LEU A 82 -2.81 20.70 42.93
CA LEU A 82 -2.95 20.39 41.50
C LEU A 82 -2.41 18.98 41.22
N ARG A 83 -1.26 18.61 41.80
CA ARG A 83 -0.69 17.27 41.64
C ARG A 83 -1.52 16.19 42.31
N ALA A 84 -2.22 16.52 43.39
CA ALA A 84 -3.19 15.67 44.06
C ALA A 84 -4.56 15.64 43.36
N SER A 85 -4.71 16.32 42.21
CA SER A 85 -5.98 16.47 41.47
C SER A 85 -7.13 17.05 42.30
N LYS A 86 -6.81 17.89 43.30
CA LYS A 86 -7.77 18.56 44.20
C LYS A 86 -8.21 19.94 43.71
N VAL A 87 -7.44 20.55 42.81
CA VAL A 87 -7.75 21.87 42.22
C VAL A 87 -7.48 21.85 40.73
N ARG A 88 -8.14 22.77 40.01
CA ARG A 88 -7.91 23.06 38.60
C ARG A 88 -7.59 24.55 38.43
N LEU A 89 -6.74 24.87 37.48
CA LEU A 89 -6.24 26.23 37.25
C LEU A 89 -6.74 26.74 35.90
N GLN A 90 -7.24 27.97 35.89
CA GLN A 90 -7.67 28.67 34.68
C GLN A 90 -6.78 29.92 34.49
N PRO A 91 -5.72 29.83 33.67
CA PRO A 91 -4.92 31.00 33.32
C PRO A 91 -5.73 31.98 32.47
N ASP A 92 -5.46 33.28 32.64
CA ASP A 92 -6.05 34.34 31.84
C ASP A 92 -5.62 34.21 30.36
N GLY A 93 -6.58 33.86 29.50
CA GLY A 93 -6.35 33.60 28.06
C GLY A 93 -5.69 32.25 27.72
N GLY A 94 -5.58 31.33 28.69
CA GLY A 94 -5.01 29.99 28.49
C GLY A 94 -6.03 28.85 28.62
N ASN A 95 -5.62 27.63 28.29
CA ASN A 95 -6.43 26.43 28.51
C ASN A 95 -6.47 26.06 29.99
N GLU A 96 -7.53 25.37 30.41
CA GLU A 96 -7.64 24.82 31.75
C GLU A 96 -6.52 23.81 32.02
N ILE A 97 -5.88 23.95 33.18
CA ILE A 97 -4.82 23.09 33.68
C ILE A 97 -5.38 22.23 34.81
N THR A 98 -5.27 20.92 34.65
CA THR A 98 -5.81 19.88 35.53
C THR A 98 -4.75 18.93 36.06
N ALA A 99 -3.56 18.93 35.45
CA ALA A 99 -2.42 18.12 35.89
C ALA A 99 -1.10 18.87 35.70
N ILE A 100 -0.07 18.43 36.41
CA ILE A 100 1.28 19.03 36.36
C ILE A 100 1.92 18.94 34.97
N ARG A 101 1.57 17.92 34.18
CA ARG A 101 2.06 17.71 32.81
C ARG A 101 1.43 18.65 31.77
N ASP A 102 0.36 19.37 32.13
CA ASP A 102 -0.35 20.20 31.17
C ASP A 102 0.54 21.34 30.65
N ALA A 103 0.35 21.72 29.39
CA ALA A 103 1.14 22.77 28.77
C ALA A 103 1.05 24.09 29.56
N GLY A 104 2.20 24.67 29.90
CA GLY A 104 2.28 25.98 30.57
C GLY A 104 2.28 25.95 32.09
N VAL A 105 2.19 24.77 32.74
CA VAL A 105 2.21 24.67 34.21
C VAL A 105 3.52 25.19 34.80
N ARG A 106 4.67 24.83 34.22
CA ARG A 106 5.99 25.29 34.70
C ARG A 106 6.09 26.82 34.71
N ASP A 107 5.71 27.45 33.59
CA ASP A 107 5.68 28.90 33.44
C ASP A 107 4.71 29.58 34.41
N LEU A 108 3.56 28.95 34.69
CA LEU A 108 2.56 29.46 35.62
C LEU A 108 3.11 29.61 37.04
N PHE A 109 3.87 28.62 37.50
CA PHE A 109 4.43 28.64 38.85
C PHE A 109 5.72 29.45 38.95
N ASP A 110 6.55 29.44 37.90
CA ASP A 110 7.81 30.18 37.84
C ASP A 110 7.59 31.71 37.80
N LYS A 111 6.62 32.18 37.00
CA LYS A 111 6.36 33.61 36.80
C LYS A 111 5.28 34.13 37.75
N ASP A 112 5.65 34.99 38.70
CA ASP A 112 4.73 35.65 39.64
C ASP A 112 3.49 36.26 38.97
N ARG A 113 3.69 36.94 37.83
CA ARG A 113 2.61 37.56 37.08
C ARG A 113 1.62 36.54 36.51
N ALA A 114 2.10 35.37 36.09
CA ALA A 114 1.26 34.32 35.52
C ALA A 114 0.35 33.71 36.60
N PHE A 115 0.93 33.37 37.75
CA PHE A 115 0.16 32.86 38.89
C PHE A 115 -0.90 33.87 39.35
N ARG A 116 -0.55 35.16 39.49
CA ARG A 116 -1.48 36.22 39.94
C ARG A 116 -2.68 36.42 39.03
N ARG A 117 -2.54 36.13 37.73
CA ARG A 117 -3.60 36.21 36.70
C ARG A 117 -4.35 34.89 36.52
N THR A 118 -4.05 33.86 37.29
CA THR A 118 -4.73 32.56 37.20
C THR A 118 -5.87 32.52 38.21
N THR A 119 -7.02 32.00 37.81
CA THR A 119 -8.09 31.65 38.74
C THR A 119 -7.99 30.19 39.12
N ILE A 120 -7.98 29.90 40.43
CA ILE A 120 -7.87 28.55 40.99
C ILE A 120 -9.25 28.11 41.44
N PHE A 121 -9.71 26.99 40.92
CA PHE A 121 -11.01 26.40 41.25
C PHE A 121 -10.82 25.08 42.00
N PRO A 122 -11.80 24.66 42.82
CA PRO A 122 -11.87 23.28 43.28
C PRO A 122 -11.86 22.31 42.09
N ALA A 123 -11.39 21.09 42.31
CA ALA A 123 -11.57 20.02 41.34
C ALA A 123 -13.05 19.94 40.95
N GLY A 124 -13.32 20.01 39.64
CA GLY A 124 -14.68 19.86 39.12
C GLY A 124 -15.23 18.44 39.36
N GLN A 125 -16.48 18.21 38.98
CA GLN A 125 -17.01 16.84 38.98
C GLN A 125 -16.17 15.93 38.08
N ASP A 126 -16.00 14.69 38.52
CA ASP A 126 -15.31 13.66 37.75
C ASP A 126 -16.20 13.16 36.61
N ASP A 127 -16.11 13.82 35.47
CA ASP A 127 -16.93 13.54 34.29
C ASP A 127 -16.56 12.20 33.60
N ILE A 128 -15.43 11.58 33.96
CA ILE A 128 -14.93 10.35 33.32
C ILE A 128 -15.41 9.13 34.11
N GLY A 129 -15.25 9.15 35.44
CA GLY A 129 -15.64 8.08 36.35
C GLY A 129 -14.69 6.87 36.35
N PRO A 130 -14.60 6.13 37.48
CA PRO A 130 -13.61 5.06 37.67
C PRO A 130 -13.80 3.87 36.72
N GLN A 131 -15.04 3.56 36.35
CA GLN A 131 -15.34 2.46 35.41
C GLN A 131 -14.83 2.76 34.00
N THR A 132 -15.00 4.00 33.54
CA THR A 132 -14.49 4.42 32.23
C THR A 132 -12.98 4.38 32.19
N ARG A 133 -12.29 4.87 33.24
CA ARG A 133 -10.82 4.77 33.34
C ARG A 133 -10.35 3.33 33.26
N ALA A 134 -11.02 2.43 33.98
CA ALA A 134 -10.71 1.00 33.91
C ALA A 134 -10.89 0.42 32.49
N ARG A 135 -11.94 0.84 31.74
CA ARG A 135 -12.12 0.44 30.34
C ARG A 135 -11.03 0.99 29.43
N ILE A 136 -10.60 2.24 29.63
CA ILE A 136 -9.51 2.85 28.87
C ILE A 136 -8.20 2.10 29.15
N CYS A 137 -7.83 1.89 30.42
CA CYS A 137 -6.63 1.13 30.77
C CYS A 137 -6.65 -0.28 30.19
N ARG A 138 -7.81 -0.96 30.20
CA ARG A 138 -7.99 -2.27 29.57
C ARG A 138 -7.73 -2.22 28.06
N PHE A 139 -8.18 -1.18 27.36
CA PHE A 139 -7.86 -1.00 25.94
C PHE A 139 -6.34 -0.94 25.70
N PHE A 140 -5.61 -0.13 26.47
CA PHE A 140 -4.15 -0.06 26.37
C PHE A 140 -3.47 -1.39 26.73
N GLU A 141 -3.97 -2.12 27.72
CA GLU A 141 -3.43 -3.41 28.10
C GLU A 141 -3.66 -4.47 27.00
N GLU A 142 -4.90 -4.61 26.52
CA GLU A 142 -5.26 -5.66 25.56
C GLU A 142 -4.72 -5.37 24.16
N ARG A 143 -4.83 -4.13 23.69
CA ARG A 143 -4.45 -3.75 22.31
C ARG A 143 -3.02 -3.27 22.20
N LEU A 144 -2.50 -2.55 23.19
CA LEU A 144 -1.18 -1.93 23.11
C LEU A 144 -0.15 -2.59 24.03
N GLN A 145 -0.55 -3.65 24.76
CA GLN A 145 0.30 -4.40 25.69
C GLN A 145 0.95 -3.48 26.73
N HIS A 146 0.23 -2.46 27.17
CA HIS A 146 0.72 -1.46 28.11
C HIS A 146 -0.20 -1.35 29.34
N ARG A 147 0.37 -1.62 30.51
CA ARG A 147 -0.27 -1.46 31.82
C ARG A 147 0.08 -0.10 32.42
N MET A 148 -0.94 0.59 32.95
CA MET A 148 -0.81 1.91 33.55
C MET A 148 -1.75 2.07 34.74
N ASP A 149 -1.49 3.08 35.56
CA ASP A 149 -2.36 3.47 36.65
C ASP A 149 -3.67 4.08 36.11
N ARG A 150 -4.76 3.94 36.89
CA ARG A 150 -6.11 4.40 36.49
C ARG A 150 -6.30 5.88 36.76
N GLU A 151 -5.35 6.68 36.29
CA GLU A 151 -5.24 8.12 36.55
C GLU A 151 -5.18 8.87 35.22
N ASP A 152 -5.77 10.06 35.18
CA ASP A 152 -5.96 10.79 33.91
C ASP A 152 -4.62 11.18 33.26
N HIS A 153 -3.62 11.50 34.07
CA HIS A 153 -2.30 11.84 33.57
C HIS A 153 -1.58 10.63 32.96
N ALA A 154 -1.67 9.45 33.58
CA ALA A 154 -1.11 8.21 33.06
C ALA A 154 -1.74 7.83 31.70
N ILE A 155 -3.06 7.98 31.58
CA ILE A 155 -3.77 7.79 30.31
C ILE A 155 -3.27 8.78 29.26
N ALA A 156 -3.15 10.07 29.61
CA ALA A 156 -2.75 11.09 28.65
C ALA A 156 -1.27 11.00 28.24
N ASP A 157 -0.38 10.49 29.10
CA ASP A 157 1.00 10.12 28.74
C ASP A 157 1.04 8.93 27.79
N ALA A 158 0.23 7.91 28.03
CA ALA A 158 0.12 6.78 27.12
C ALA A 158 -0.43 7.19 25.74
N VAL A 159 -1.42 8.10 25.68
CA VAL A 159 -1.88 8.67 24.41
C VAL A 159 -0.74 9.35 23.67
N LEU A 160 0.04 10.20 24.35
CA LEU A 160 1.16 10.92 23.74
C LEU A 160 2.21 9.98 23.14
N TYR A 161 2.44 8.83 23.77
CA TYR A 161 3.43 7.86 23.32
C TYR A 161 2.91 6.90 22.23
N TYR A 162 1.73 6.29 22.43
CA TYR A 162 1.26 5.17 21.60
C TYR A 162 0.41 5.61 20.40
N PHE A 163 -0.38 6.68 20.50
CA PHE A 163 -1.29 7.06 19.41
C PHE A 163 -0.54 7.51 18.14
N PRO A 164 0.59 8.23 18.21
CA PRO A 164 1.40 8.51 17.03
C PRO A 164 1.90 7.24 16.32
N GLN A 165 2.25 6.20 17.08
CA GLN A 165 2.71 4.92 16.53
C GLN A 165 1.56 4.19 15.81
N LEU A 166 0.36 4.16 16.41
CA LEU A 166 -0.84 3.64 15.76
C LEU A 166 -1.18 4.39 14.47
N ALA A 167 -1.08 5.72 14.48
CA ALA A 167 -1.31 6.53 13.29
C ALA A 167 -0.30 6.24 12.18
N GLN A 168 0.96 5.96 12.53
CA GLN A 168 1.98 5.52 11.57
C GLN A 168 1.69 4.13 11.03
N GLN A 169 1.30 3.17 11.88
CA GLN A 169 0.90 1.83 11.44
C GLN A 169 -0.30 1.88 10.49
N LEU A 170 -1.31 2.71 10.81
CA LEU A 170 -2.48 2.94 9.94
C LEU A 170 -2.06 3.41 8.54
N ARG A 171 -1.20 4.44 8.47
CA ARG A 171 -0.67 4.92 7.19
C ARG A 171 0.13 3.86 6.44
N SER A 172 0.89 3.02 7.16
CA SER A 172 1.65 1.91 6.56
C SER A 172 0.71 0.90 5.89
N VAL A 173 -0.34 0.47 6.60
CA VAL A 173 -1.34 -0.47 6.08
C VAL A 173 -2.10 0.12 4.89
N GLN A 174 -2.51 1.39 4.97
CA GLN A 174 -3.12 2.08 3.82
C GLN A 174 -2.17 2.15 2.61
N GLY A 175 -0.88 2.41 2.85
CA GLY A 175 0.14 2.38 1.81
C GLY A 175 0.34 0.99 1.20
N GLN A 176 0.22 -0.07 1.99
CA GLN A 176 0.26 -1.46 1.51
C GLN A 176 -0.97 -1.82 0.68
N LEU A 177 -2.17 -1.40 1.11
CA LEU A 177 -3.41 -1.58 0.34
C LEU A 177 -3.32 -0.93 -1.03
N ASN A 178 -2.75 0.27 -1.12
CA ASN A 178 -2.56 0.97 -2.39
C ASN A 178 -1.62 0.25 -3.37
N LYS A 179 -0.73 -0.63 -2.88
CA LYS A 179 0.15 -1.44 -3.75
C LYS A 179 -0.56 -2.63 -4.38
N LEU A 180 -1.73 -3.02 -3.88
CA LEU A 180 -2.49 -4.12 -4.45
C LEU A 180 -3.11 -3.70 -5.79
N PRO A 181 -3.30 -4.65 -6.72
CA PRO A 181 -4.06 -4.40 -7.95
C PRO A 181 -5.44 -3.81 -7.63
N GLY A 182 -5.84 -2.75 -8.35
CA GLY A 182 -7.11 -2.05 -8.15
C GLY A 182 -7.15 -1.09 -6.95
N SER A 183 -6.11 -1.04 -6.11
CA SER A 183 -5.97 -0.12 -4.98
C SER A 183 -7.23 -0.03 -4.09
N PRO A 184 -7.61 -1.13 -3.41
CA PRO A 184 -8.83 -1.17 -2.60
C PRO A 184 -8.82 -0.14 -1.46
N GLU A 185 -9.95 0.56 -1.25
CA GLU A 185 -10.08 1.66 -0.28
C GLU A 185 -9.97 1.21 1.20
N GLY A 186 -9.95 -0.09 1.47
CA GLY A 186 -9.86 -0.66 2.82
C GLY A 186 -11.14 -0.47 3.66
N PRO A 187 -11.15 -0.97 4.91
CA PRO A 187 -12.32 -0.87 5.78
C PRO A 187 -12.64 0.58 6.19
N PRO A 188 -13.93 0.99 6.24
CA PRO A 188 -14.32 2.35 6.64
C PRO A 188 -13.92 2.70 8.08
N GLU A 189 -13.65 1.70 8.92
CA GLU A 189 -13.13 1.89 10.28
C GLU A 189 -11.76 2.57 10.30
N PHE A 190 -10.96 2.45 9.24
CA PHE A 190 -9.64 3.09 9.15
C PHE A 190 -9.73 4.62 9.09
N GLY A 191 -10.72 5.15 8.36
CA GLY A 191 -10.97 6.60 8.35
C GLY A 191 -11.37 7.11 9.74
N LYS A 192 -12.33 6.44 10.39
CA LYS A 192 -12.79 6.78 11.74
C LYS A 192 -11.68 6.68 12.78
N LEU A 193 -10.83 5.65 12.68
CA LEU A 193 -9.67 5.48 13.55
C LEU A 193 -8.67 6.63 13.35
N GLY A 194 -8.36 6.99 12.09
CA GLY A 194 -7.48 8.11 11.78
C GLY A 194 -7.95 9.41 12.42
N ASP A 195 -9.24 9.75 12.26
CA ASP A 195 -9.84 10.95 12.84
C ASP A 195 -9.79 10.94 14.38
N ALA A 196 -10.11 9.80 15.00
CA ALA A 196 -10.07 9.64 16.45
C ALA A 196 -8.64 9.81 17.01
N LEU A 197 -7.65 9.20 16.34
CA LEU A 197 -6.24 9.33 16.71
C LEU A 197 -5.79 10.79 16.57
N GLU A 198 -6.09 11.45 15.46
CA GLU A 198 -5.68 12.84 15.23
C GLU A 198 -6.26 13.79 16.30
N GLN A 199 -7.55 13.66 16.62
CA GLN A 199 -8.21 14.47 17.64
C GLN A 199 -7.55 14.30 19.02
N CYS A 200 -7.26 13.06 19.41
CA CYS A 200 -6.61 12.77 20.69
C CYS A 200 -5.15 13.25 20.74
N ILE A 201 -4.41 13.10 19.64
CA ILE A 201 -3.01 13.57 19.55
C ILE A 201 -2.95 15.08 19.67
N ARG A 202 -3.88 15.82 19.03
CA ARG A 202 -3.91 17.29 19.05
C ARG A 202 -4.05 17.86 20.47
N THR A 203 -4.75 17.16 21.35
CA THR A 203 -4.99 17.60 22.74
C THR A 203 -4.07 16.94 23.76
N SER A 204 -3.17 16.02 23.35
CA SER A 204 -2.30 15.20 24.22
C SER A 204 -1.54 15.95 25.34
N ARG A 205 -1.27 17.25 25.13
CA ARG A 205 -0.64 18.16 26.11
C ARG A 205 -1.60 18.74 27.16
N GLN A 206 -2.87 18.35 27.14
CA GLN A 206 -3.92 18.77 28.06
C GLN A 206 -4.63 17.52 28.59
N THR A 207 -4.45 17.23 29.87
CA THR A 207 -4.81 15.94 30.46
C THR A 207 -6.31 15.67 30.40
N LYS A 208 -7.14 16.53 31.01
CA LYS A 208 -8.60 16.34 31.01
C LYS A 208 -9.19 16.26 29.59
N PRO A 209 -8.92 17.20 28.65
CA PRO A 209 -9.42 17.10 27.27
C PRO A 209 -8.99 15.83 26.53
N THR A 210 -7.76 15.36 26.76
CA THR A 210 -7.26 14.12 26.16
C THR A 210 -8.10 12.93 26.62
N VAL A 211 -8.28 12.76 27.93
CA VAL A 211 -9.02 11.61 28.47
C VAL A 211 -10.50 11.67 28.10
N THR A 212 -11.09 12.87 28.04
CA THR A 212 -12.46 13.05 27.54
C THR A 212 -12.62 12.61 26.08
N LEU A 213 -11.65 12.93 25.20
CA LEU A 213 -11.67 12.48 23.82
C LEU A 213 -11.45 10.97 23.69
N VAL A 214 -10.55 10.38 24.48
CA VAL A 214 -10.36 8.93 24.52
C VAL A 214 -11.65 8.24 24.97
N LYS A 215 -12.33 8.75 26.00
CA LYS A 215 -13.66 8.26 26.44
C LYS A 215 -14.66 8.32 25.28
N LYS A 216 -14.73 9.45 24.57
CA LYS A 216 -15.67 9.65 23.45
C LYS A 216 -15.44 8.65 22.32
N HIS A 217 -14.18 8.35 22.01
CA HIS A 217 -13.80 7.53 20.86
C HIS A 217 -13.41 6.09 21.22
N LEU A 218 -13.64 5.65 22.46
CA LEU A 218 -13.09 4.39 22.97
C LEU A 218 -13.49 3.18 22.12
N GLU A 219 -14.74 3.10 21.69
CA GLU A 219 -15.23 1.99 20.86
C GLU A 219 -14.58 2.00 19.46
N THR A 220 -14.48 3.17 18.85
CA THR A 220 -13.79 3.35 17.56
C THR A 220 -12.30 3.01 17.65
N LEU A 221 -11.64 3.39 18.75
CA LEU A 221 -10.25 3.05 19.01
C LEU A 221 -10.07 1.54 19.21
N GLN A 222 -10.97 0.88 19.93
CA GLN A 222 -10.93 -0.57 20.15
C GLN A 222 -11.08 -1.35 18.84
N ASP A 223 -12.16 -1.09 18.10
CA ASP A 223 -12.49 -1.83 16.88
C ASP A 223 -11.50 -1.52 15.75
N GLY A 224 -11.16 -0.23 15.59
CA GLY A 224 -10.20 0.23 14.60
C GLY A 224 -8.80 -0.34 14.84
N THR A 225 -8.32 -0.32 16.09
CA THR A 225 -6.99 -0.87 16.43
C THR A 225 -6.97 -2.39 16.24
N GLN A 226 -8.05 -3.11 16.60
CA GLN A 226 -8.15 -4.53 16.33
C GLN A 226 -8.05 -4.84 14.84
N ARG A 227 -8.84 -4.16 13.99
CA ARG A 227 -8.78 -4.34 12.54
C ARG A 227 -7.42 -3.99 11.98
N LEU A 228 -6.80 -2.90 12.45
CA LEU A 228 -5.47 -2.48 12.04
C LEU A 228 -4.43 -3.56 12.32
N GLN A 229 -4.48 -4.19 13.50
CA GLN A 229 -3.55 -5.27 13.87
C GLN A 229 -3.72 -6.50 12.98
N VAL A 230 -4.97 -6.88 12.65
CA VAL A 230 -5.26 -7.98 11.73
C VAL A 230 -4.66 -7.68 10.35
N TYR A 231 -4.93 -6.50 9.80
CA TYR A 231 -4.39 -6.12 8.48
C TYR A 231 -2.86 -6.03 8.50
N SER A 232 -2.27 -5.45 9.53
CA SER A 232 -0.81 -5.36 9.66
C SER A 232 -0.13 -6.73 9.75
N ALA A 233 -0.81 -7.75 10.28
CA ALA A 233 -0.28 -9.11 10.37
C ALA A 233 -0.47 -9.91 9.06
N GLU A 234 -1.60 -9.72 8.38
CA GLU A 234 -1.95 -10.45 7.16
C GLU A 234 -1.31 -9.84 5.89
N LEU A 235 -1.29 -8.51 5.79
CA LEU A 235 -0.88 -7.76 4.60
C LEU A 235 0.64 -7.54 4.58
N THR A 236 1.38 -8.64 4.41
CA THR A 236 2.84 -8.63 4.28
C THR A 236 3.28 -8.28 2.86
N ASP A 237 4.55 -7.91 2.67
CA ASP A 237 5.09 -7.70 1.32
C ASP A 237 5.04 -8.97 0.47
N ASP A 238 5.12 -10.15 1.10
CA ASP A 238 5.04 -11.45 0.42
C ASP A 238 3.61 -11.72 -0.08
N ALA A 239 2.62 -11.42 0.78
CA ALA A 239 1.20 -11.47 0.44
C ALA A 239 0.87 -10.53 -0.73
N ILE A 240 1.37 -9.29 -0.70
CA ILE A 240 1.19 -8.33 -1.81
C ILE A 240 1.79 -8.89 -3.10
N ARG A 241 3.03 -9.39 -3.06
CA ARG A 241 3.67 -9.99 -4.24
C ARG A 241 2.87 -11.18 -4.78
N ALA A 242 2.33 -12.03 -3.92
CA ALA A 242 1.51 -13.17 -4.32
C ALA A 242 0.21 -12.73 -5.01
N VAL A 243 -0.52 -11.76 -4.44
CA VAL A 243 -1.74 -11.20 -5.05
C VAL A 243 -1.43 -10.55 -6.40
N THR A 244 -0.37 -9.73 -6.49
CA THR A 244 0.05 -9.11 -7.75
C THR A 244 0.43 -10.15 -8.79
N ALA A 245 1.15 -11.21 -8.41
CA ALA A 245 1.51 -12.29 -9.31
C ALA A 245 0.29 -13.05 -9.85
N ALA A 246 -0.69 -13.33 -8.99
CA ALA A 246 -1.95 -13.95 -9.37
C ALA A 246 -2.77 -13.07 -10.33
N TYR A 247 -2.85 -11.76 -10.04
CA TYR A 247 -3.52 -10.79 -10.91
C TYR A 247 -2.88 -10.73 -12.30
N ASN A 248 -1.55 -10.58 -12.36
CA ASN A 248 -0.82 -10.54 -13.63
C ASN A 248 -0.97 -11.85 -14.43
N MET A 249 -1.06 -13.00 -13.74
CA MET A 249 -1.30 -14.29 -14.37
C MET A 249 -2.64 -14.32 -15.11
N LEU A 250 -3.69 -13.78 -14.48
CA LEU A 250 -5.00 -13.65 -15.10
C LEU A 250 -4.97 -12.65 -16.25
N GLU A 251 -4.40 -11.47 -16.03
CA GLU A 251 -4.38 -10.39 -17.02
C GLU A 251 -3.64 -10.81 -18.29
N TYR A 252 -2.50 -11.50 -18.17
CA TYR A 252 -1.64 -11.83 -19.30
C TYR A 252 -1.81 -13.27 -19.79
N GLN A 253 -1.48 -14.28 -18.97
CA GLN A 253 -1.46 -15.67 -19.43
C GLN A 253 -2.87 -16.22 -19.68
N ALA A 254 -3.79 -16.04 -18.73
CA ALA A 254 -5.14 -16.59 -18.85
C ALA A 254 -5.92 -15.92 -20.00
N THR A 255 -5.82 -14.59 -20.15
CA THR A 255 -6.41 -13.87 -21.28
C THR A 255 -5.88 -14.39 -22.61
N GLN A 256 -4.57 -14.57 -22.76
CA GLN A 256 -4.00 -15.08 -24.02
C GLN A 256 -4.43 -16.52 -24.34
N LEU A 257 -4.56 -17.40 -23.34
CA LEU A 257 -5.08 -18.76 -23.54
C LEU A 257 -6.54 -18.74 -24.00
N LYS A 258 -7.36 -17.86 -23.39
CA LYS A 258 -8.76 -17.66 -23.76
C LYS A 258 -8.89 -17.10 -25.19
N ASP A 259 -8.09 -16.11 -25.56
CA ASP A 259 -8.11 -15.48 -26.89
C ASP A 259 -7.72 -16.48 -27.99
N LEU A 260 -6.87 -17.46 -27.68
CA LEU A 260 -6.50 -18.53 -28.59
C LEU A 260 -7.56 -19.65 -28.66
N ALA A 261 -8.66 -19.53 -27.90
CA ALA A 261 -9.73 -20.52 -27.78
C ALA A 261 -9.20 -21.91 -27.40
N VAL A 262 -8.25 -21.97 -26.48
CA VAL A 262 -7.75 -23.23 -25.93
C VAL A 262 -8.80 -23.80 -24.98
N GLU A 263 -9.65 -24.69 -25.48
CA GLU A 263 -10.68 -25.36 -24.68
C GLU A 263 -10.03 -26.35 -23.70
N ASP A 264 -10.00 -25.99 -22.42
CA ASP A 264 -9.49 -26.83 -21.35
C ASP A 264 -10.28 -26.54 -20.06
N GLY A 265 -11.23 -27.43 -19.74
CA GLY A 265 -12.13 -27.24 -18.59
C GLY A 265 -11.42 -27.19 -17.23
N ALA A 266 -10.21 -27.77 -17.13
CA ALA A 266 -9.40 -27.67 -15.92
C ALA A 266 -8.85 -26.25 -15.75
N ILE A 267 -8.39 -25.64 -16.85
CA ILE A 267 -7.90 -24.24 -16.88
C ILE A 267 -9.04 -23.26 -16.61
N GLU A 268 -10.22 -23.47 -17.21
CA GLU A 268 -11.38 -22.63 -16.92
C GLU A 268 -11.74 -22.65 -15.42
N THR A 269 -11.69 -23.84 -14.81
CA THR A 269 -11.93 -24.02 -13.37
C THR A 269 -10.85 -23.33 -12.53
N ALA A 270 -9.58 -23.48 -12.89
CA ALA A 270 -8.45 -22.82 -12.22
C ALA A 270 -8.56 -21.30 -12.30
N VAL A 271 -8.84 -20.76 -13.49
CA VAL A 271 -9.06 -19.31 -13.72
C VAL A 271 -10.22 -18.81 -12.87
N ALA A 272 -11.36 -19.53 -12.84
CA ALA A 272 -12.51 -19.12 -12.04
C ALA A 272 -12.18 -19.06 -10.54
N ARG A 273 -11.41 -20.01 -10.01
CA ARG A 273 -10.98 -20.01 -8.60
C ARG A 273 -10.02 -18.87 -8.27
N VAL A 274 -9.05 -18.62 -9.13
CA VAL A 274 -8.10 -17.50 -8.94
C VAL A 274 -8.86 -16.17 -8.99
N THR A 275 -9.79 -16.00 -9.93
CA THR A 275 -10.65 -14.80 -10.00
C THR A 275 -11.47 -14.65 -8.72
N ALA A 276 -12.14 -15.70 -8.27
CA ALA A 276 -12.95 -15.67 -7.05
C ALA A 276 -12.12 -15.34 -5.80
N GLN A 277 -10.85 -15.77 -5.73
CA GLN A 277 -9.92 -15.40 -4.66
C GLN A 277 -9.57 -13.90 -4.71
N LEU A 278 -9.31 -13.35 -5.89
CA LEU A 278 -8.93 -11.95 -6.08
C LEU A 278 -10.09 -10.97 -5.86
N GLU A 279 -11.34 -11.42 -6.03
CA GLU A 279 -12.55 -10.63 -5.78
C GLU A 279 -12.98 -10.58 -4.31
N GLN A 280 -12.34 -11.35 -3.42
CA GLN A 280 -12.63 -11.29 -1.99
C GLN A 280 -12.27 -9.93 -1.40
N GLU A 281 -12.89 -9.56 -0.27
CA GLU A 281 -12.53 -8.35 0.49
C GLU A 281 -11.05 -8.33 0.91
N ARG A 282 -10.47 -9.52 1.16
CA ARG A 282 -9.08 -9.72 1.58
C ARG A 282 -8.41 -10.79 0.72
N PRO A 283 -8.05 -10.49 -0.54
CA PRO A 283 -7.55 -11.48 -1.49
C PRO A 283 -6.22 -12.11 -1.08
N TRP A 284 -5.43 -11.42 -0.24
CA TRP A 284 -4.18 -11.95 0.30
C TRP A 284 -4.36 -13.05 1.36
N ARG A 285 -5.55 -13.16 1.96
CA ARG A 285 -5.80 -14.14 3.01
C ARG A 285 -5.83 -15.53 2.40
N ASP A 286 -5.03 -16.43 2.96
CA ASP A 286 -4.86 -17.80 2.46
C ASP A 286 -4.52 -17.86 0.95
N ILE A 287 -3.79 -16.87 0.42
CA ILE A 287 -3.44 -16.78 -1.00
C ILE A 287 -2.68 -18.00 -1.53
N GLY A 288 -1.94 -18.71 -0.67
CA GLY A 288 -1.27 -19.98 -1.05
C GLY A 288 -2.24 -21.11 -1.41
N ALA A 289 -3.53 -21.00 -1.09
CA ALA A 289 -4.54 -21.99 -1.46
C ALA A 289 -4.70 -22.14 -2.98
N ILE A 290 -4.42 -21.07 -3.75
CA ILE A 290 -4.53 -21.06 -5.21
C ILE A 290 -3.21 -21.37 -5.93
N ASP A 291 -2.14 -21.73 -5.22
CA ASP A 291 -0.82 -22.00 -5.84
C ASP A 291 -0.88 -23.11 -6.89
N LYS A 292 -1.73 -24.12 -6.66
CA LYS A 292 -1.94 -25.22 -7.62
C LYS A 292 -2.63 -24.72 -8.89
N ASP A 293 -3.67 -23.91 -8.75
CA ASP A 293 -4.41 -23.33 -9.88
C ASP A 293 -3.48 -22.41 -10.71
N LEU A 294 -2.64 -21.61 -10.04
CA LEU A 294 -1.64 -20.76 -10.70
C LEU A 294 -0.57 -21.57 -11.47
N ALA A 295 -0.11 -22.68 -10.88
CA ALA A 295 0.85 -23.57 -11.51
C ALA A 295 0.25 -24.26 -12.75
N GLU A 296 -1.03 -24.63 -12.70
CA GLU A 296 -1.76 -25.25 -13.79
C GLU A 296 -1.90 -24.29 -14.99
N ILE A 297 -2.36 -23.06 -14.75
CA ILE A 297 -2.44 -22.00 -15.78
C ILE A 297 -1.08 -21.74 -16.42
N ARG A 298 -0.03 -21.59 -15.58
CA ARG A 298 1.33 -21.33 -16.06
C ARG A 298 1.86 -22.48 -16.93
N THR A 299 1.67 -23.72 -16.50
CA THR A 299 2.15 -24.90 -17.22
C THR A 299 1.46 -25.01 -18.58
N ARG A 300 0.14 -24.79 -18.64
CA ARG A 300 -0.59 -24.79 -19.90
C ARG A 300 -0.13 -23.68 -20.84
N TYR A 301 0.05 -22.46 -20.31
CA TYR A 301 0.55 -21.32 -21.08
C TYR A 301 1.91 -21.61 -21.72
N ILE A 302 2.87 -22.08 -20.93
CA ILE A 302 4.22 -22.41 -21.39
C ILE A 302 4.17 -23.51 -22.46
N ALA A 303 3.36 -24.55 -22.25
CA ALA A 303 3.20 -25.63 -23.21
C ALA A 303 2.64 -25.14 -24.55
N GLU A 304 1.59 -24.32 -24.54
CA GLU A 304 1.02 -23.74 -25.77
C GLU A 304 2.01 -22.82 -26.48
N ARG A 305 2.69 -21.94 -25.73
CA ARG A 305 3.69 -21.05 -26.32
C ARG A 305 4.85 -21.83 -26.95
N GLN A 306 5.35 -22.86 -26.26
CA GLN A 306 6.42 -23.71 -26.77
C GLN A 306 5.99 -24.45 -28.06
N GLN A 307 4.76 -24.96 -28.12
CA GLN A 307 4.23 -25.57 -29.34
C GLN A 307 4.16 -24.58 -30.51
N LEU A 308 3.73 -23.34 -30.27
CA LEU A 308 3.70 -22.31 -31.32
C LEU A 308 5.11 -22.00 -31.81
N LEU A 309 6.08 -21.78 -30.91
CA LEU A 309 7.47 -21.50 -31.30
C LEU A 309 8.11 -22.65 -32.09
N GLN A 310 7.88 -23.90 -31.68
CA GLN A 310 8.35 -25.07 -32.43
C GLN A 310 7.71 -25.16 -33.83
N ARG A 311 6.41 -24.85 -33.95
CA ARG A 311 5.74 -24.78 -35.25
C ARG A 311 6.34 -23.67 -36.13
N GLN A 312 6.67 -22.51 -35.56
CA GLN A 312 7.32 -21.44 -36.31
C GLN A 312 8.68 -21.87 -36.86
N GLU A 313 9.51 -22.50 -36.02
CA GLU A 313 10.83 -23.01 -36.42
C GLU A 313 10.70 -24.02 -37.57
N GLN A 314 9.77 -24.98 -37.45
CA GLN A 314 9.49 -25.94 -38.52
C GLN A 314 9.02 -25.27 -39.82
N GLN A 315 8.14 -24.26 -39.73
CA GLN A 315 7.66 -23.52 -40.90
C GLN A 315 8.77 -22.72 -41.58
N VAL A 316 9.66 -22.10 -40.81
CA VAL A 316 10.84 -21.38 -41.32
C VAL A 316 11.81 -22.34 -42.00
N GLU A 317 12.11 -23.48 -41.39
CA GLU A 317 12.98 -24.49 -42.01
C GLU A 317 12.36 -25.09 -43.28
N ALA A 318 11.05 -25.31 -43.30
CA ALA A 318 10.33 -25.73 -44.50
C ALA A 318 10.41 -24.66 -45.62
N ALA A 319 10.24 -23.38 -45.29
CA ALA A 319 10.38 -22.27 -46.23
C ALA A 319 11.82 -22.16 -46.77
N ARG A 320 12.83 -22.29 -45.89
CA ARG A 320 14.24 -22.36 -46.30
C ARG A 320 14.48 -23.54 -47.24
N GLY A 321 13.91 -24.71 -46.94
CA GLY A 321 13.97 -25.90 -47.79
C GLY A 321 13.41 -25.65 -49.18
N ARG A 322 12.23 -25.01 -49.28
CA ARG A 322 11.61 -24.64 -50.57
C ARG A 322 12.49 -23.70 -51.39
N VAL A 323 13.03 -22.65 -50.78
CA VAL A 323 13.95 -21.72 -51.48
C VAL A 323 15.23 -22.41 -51.92
N LYS A 324 15.83 -23.25 -51.05
CA LYS A 324 17.05 -24.02 -51.37
C LYS A 324 16.84 -25.05 -52.48
N ALA A 325 15.65 -25.61 -52.59
CA ALA A 325 15.29 -26.58 -53.62
C ALA A 325 15.08 -25.93 -55.01
N ARG A 326 15.00 -24.60 -55.10
CA ARG A 326 14.83 -23.92 -56.39
C ARG A 326 16.09 -24.05 -57.26
N ASP A 327 15.85 -24.28 -58.54
CA ASP A 327 16.90 -24.36 -59.56
C ASP A 327 17.78 -23.11 -59.57
N GLY A 328 19.09 -23.32 -59.47
CA GLY A 328 20.09 -22.26 -59.44
C GLY A 328 20.57 -21.88 -58.04
N PHE A 329 19.84 -22.23 -56.98
CA PHE A 329 20.28 -21.93 -55.61
C PHE A 329 21.62 -22.60 -55.27
N SER A 330 21.83 -23.85 -55.70
CA SER A 330 23.08 -24.60 -55.48
C SER A 330 24.31 -23.98 -56.15
N THR A 331 24.13 -23.01 -57.06
CA THR A 331 25.21 -22.32 -57.76
C THR A 331 25.66 -21.04 -57.06
N LEU A 332 24.97 -20.63 -56.00
CA LEU A 332 25.27 -19.41 -55.24
C LEU A 332 26.54 -19.57 -54.39
N THR A 333 27.26 -18.46 -54.17
CA THR A 333 28.30 -18.41 -53.14
C THR A 333 27.69 -18.46 -51.74
N ALA A 334 28.49 -18.72 -50.72
CA ALA A 334 28.03 -18.72 -49.32
C ALA A 334 27.41 -17.37 -48.90
N GLU A 335 27.99 -16.26 -49.35
CA GLU A 335 27.50 -14.91 -49.06
C GLU A 335 26.16 -14.62 -49.75
N GLN A 336 26.02 -15.03 -51.02
CA GLN A 336 24.76 -14.92 -51.77
C GLN A 336 23.67 -15.80 -51.17
N ALA A 337 23.98 -17.04 -50.80
CA ALA A 337 23.04 -17.95 -50.15
C ALA A 337 22.57 -17.39 -48.79
N HIS A 338 23.49 -16.80 -48.01
CA HIS A 338 23.13 -16.14 -46.76
C HIS A 338 22.24 -14.90 -47.00
N HIS A 339 22.57 -14.08 -48.00
CA HIS A 339 21.78 -12.92 -48.38
C HIS A 339 20.34 -13.29 -48.78
N VAL A 340 20.17 -14.34 -49.60
CA VAL A 340 18.86 -14.86 -50.02
C VAL A 340 18.04 -15.38 -48.85
N LEU A 341 18.65 -16.07 -47.89
CA LEU A 341 17.94 -16.68 -46.75
C LEU A 341 17.77 -15.74 -45.55
N ARG A 342 18.38 -14.55 -45.57
CA ARG A 342 18.29 -13.56 -44.49
C ARG A 342 16.85 -13.14 -44.17
N PRO A 343 15.97 -12.84 -45.14
CA PRO A 343 14.58 -12.46 -44.85
C PRO A 343 13.80 -13.52 -44.06
N LEU A 344 14.03 -14.81 -44.36
CA LEU A 344 13.42 -15.93 -43.60
C LEU A 344 13.96 -16.00 -42.15
N THR A 345 15.23 -15.67 -41.96
CA THR A 345 15.82 -15.58 -40.61
C THR A 345 15.26 -14.41 -39.82
N GLN A 346 14.96 -13.29 -40.49
CA GLN A 346 14.40 -12.11 -39.83
C GLN A 346 12.90 -12.25 -39.49
N ALA A 347 12.21 -13.22 -40.12
CA ALA A 347 10.81 -13.51 -39.84
C ALA A 347 10.60 -14.32 -38.54
N THR A 348 11.65 -14.89 -37.95
CA THR A 348 11.53 -15.64 -36.68
C THR A 348 11.33 -14.70 -35.50
N THR A 349 10.43 -15.07 -34.58
CA THR A 349 10.22 -14.32 -33.34
C THR A 349 11.28 -14.70 -32.31
N ASP A 350 12.10 -13.74 -31.87
CA ASP A 350 13.06 -13.95 -30.78
C ASP A 350 12.37 -13.78 -29.41
N THR A 351 11.93 -14.89 -28.82
CA THR A 351 11.21 -14.93 -27.54
C THR A 351 11.34 -16.30 -26.86
N ALA A 352 11.01 -16.38 -25.57
CA ALA A 352 11.05 -17.61 -24.78
C ALA A 352 9.64 -18.15 -24.48
N ALA A 353 9.54 -19.41 -24.03
CA ALA A 353 8.28 -20.07 -23.70
C ALA A 353 7.62 -19.50 -22.42
N GLU A 354 8.40 -18.88 -21.55
CA GLU A 354 7.94 -18.26 -20.31
C GLU A 354 7.54 -16.78 -20.50
N ALA A 355 7.90 -16.18 -21.63
CA ALA A 355 7.63 -14.77 -21.90
C ALA A 355 6.14 -14.52 -22.15
N VAL A 356 5.62 -13.40 -21.65
CA VAL A 356 4.22 -12.97 -21.91
C VAL A 356 4.09 -12.12 -23.18
N ALA A 357 5.20 -11.65 -23.74
CA ALA A 357 5.27 -10.82 -24.94
C ALA A 357 6.28 -11.40 -25.96
N PRO A 358 5.95 -11.38 -27.27
CA PRO A 358 4.67 -10.99 -27.87
C PRO A 358 3.53 -11.97 -27.50
N PRO A 359 2.25 -11.58 -27.61
CA PRO A 359 1.11 -12.42 -27.19
C PRO A 359 0.96 -13.67 -28.07
N LEU A 360 0.31 -14.74 -27.55
CA LEU A 360 0.12 -16.01 -28.28
C LEU A 360 -0.53 -15.83 -29.66
N ALA A 361 -1.52 -14.95 -29.78
CA ALA A 361 -2.18 -14.65 -31.05
C ALA A 361 -1.20 -14.13 -32.13
N TYR A 362 -0.18 -13.36 -31.71
CA TYR A 362 0.86 -12.85 -32.62
C TYR A 362 1.75 -13.99 -33.16
N LEU A 363 1.95 -15.05 -32.37
CA LEU A 363 2.75 -16.19 -32.76
C LEU A 363 2.08 -17.11 -33.79
N LYS A 364 0.87 -16.80 -34.25
CA LYS A 364 0.09 -17.61 -35.19
C LYS A 364 -0.06 -16.92 -36.55
N ASP A 365 -1.15 -16.20 -36.75
CA ASP A 365 -1.50 -15.66 -38.08
C ASP A 365 -0.56 -14.52 -38.51
N PRO A 366 -0.21 -13.54 -37.63
CA PRO A 366 0.75 -12.50 -37.99
C PRO A 366 2.14 -13.04 -38.34
N PHE A 367 2.59 -14.07 -37.63
CA PHE A 367 3.82 -14.78 -37.98
C PHE A 367 3.74 -15.39 -39.38
N THR A 368 2.64 -16.09 -39.69
CA THR A 368 2.47 -16.76 -40.99
C THR A 368 2.54 -15.76 -42.15
N VAL A 369 1.92 -14.59 -41.99
CA VAL A 369 2.01 -13.49 -42.97
C VAL A 369 3.44 -12.97 -43.10
N THR A 370 4.12 -12.74 -41.99
CA THR A 370 5.51 -12.26 -41.98
C THR A 370 6.47 -13.25 -42.65
N LEU A 371 6.28 -14.54 -42.38
CA LEU A 371 7.04 -15.62 -43.01
C LEU A 371 6.78 -15.67 -44.53
N GLY A 372 5.52 -15.55 -44.96
CA GLY A 372 5.15 -15.50 -46.38
C GLY A 372 5.85 -14.35 -47.11
N HIS A 373 5.82 -13.14 -46.54
CA HIS A 373 6.56 -12.01 -47.09
C HIS A 373 8.07 -12.22 -47.10
N GLY A 374 8.63 -12.86 -46.08
CA GLY A 374 10.04 -13.24 -46.03
C GLY A 374 10.39 -14.24 -47.14
N GLU A 375 9.53 -15.21 -47.42
CA GLU A 375 9.71 -16.19 -48.49
C GLU A 375 9.61 -15.54 -49.88
N ASP A 376 8.64 -14.67 -50.10
CA ASP A 376 8.52 -13.89 -51.34
C ASP A 376 9.78 -13.06 -51.57
N ARG A 377 10.26 -12.35 -50.54
CA ARG A 377 11.46 -11.53 -50.64
C ARG A 377 12.71 -12.37 -50.88
N ALA A 378 12.84 -13.52 -50.24
CA ALA A 378 13.93 -14.46 -50.50
C ALA A 378 13.93 -14.94 -51.96
N ASN A 379 12.75 -15.25 -52.50
CA ASN A 379 12.61 -15.65 -53.88
C ASN A 379 12.93 -14.52 -54.87
N ASP A 380 12.56 -13.28 -54.55
CA ASP A 380 12.92 -12.10 -55.34
C ASP A 380 14.45 -11.89 -55.37
N LEU A 381 15.10 -11.98 -54.21
CA LEU A 381 16.57 -11.88 -54.12
C LEU A 381 17.28 -13.00 -54.89
N LEU A 382 16.72 -14.21 -54.87
CA LEU A 382 17.24 -15.32 -55.66
C LEU A 382 17.12 -15.02 -57.17
N ASP A 383 15.97 -14.52 -57.61
CA ASP A 383 15.74 -14.20 -59.02
C ASP A 383 16.67 -13.07 -59.50
N GLU A 384 16.88 -12.04 -58.67
CA GLU A 384 17.81 -10.94 -58.92
C GLU A 384 19.23 -11.50 -59.17
N ILE A 385 19.77 -12.30 -58.26
CA ILE A 385 21.12 -12.87 -58.36
C ILE A 385 21.26 -13.84 -59.55
N LEU A 386 20.23 -14.65 -59.82
CA LEU A 386 20.24 -15.57 -60.95
C LEU A 386 20.13 -14.85 -62.31
N SER A 387 19.60 -13.63 -62.32
CA SER A 387 19.46 -12.79 -63.51
C SER A 387 20.63 -11.80 -63.70
N GLU A 388 21.62 -11.78 -62.81
CA GLU A 388 22.78 -10.89 -62.92
C GLU A 388 23.65 -11.19 -64.15
N GLY A 389 24.15 -10.13 -64.78
CA GLY A 389 25.09 -10.20 -65.91
C GLY A 389 24.43 -10.58 -67.24
N LYS A 390 24.96 -11.60 -67.92
CA LYS A 390 24.46 -12.09 -69.22
C LYS A 390 23.47 -13.26 -69.10
N LYS A 391 22.97 -13.54 -67.90
CA LYS A 391 22.06 -14.65 -67.64
C LYS A 391 20.62 -14.28 -68.07
N PRO A 392 19.77 -15.26 -68.39
CA PRO A 392 18.36 -14.99 -68.72
C PRO A 392 17.63 -14.34 -67.54
N LEU A 393 16.89 -13.26 -67.82
CA LEU A 393 16.04 -12.62 -66.81
C LEU A 393 14.94 -13.57 -66.35
N ILE A 394 14.65 -13.59 -65.04
CA ILE A 394 13.51 -14.29 -64.47
C ILE A 394 12.32 -13.31 -64.34
N ALA A 395 11.28 -13.53 -65.13
CA ALA A 395 10.04 -12.75 -65.12
C ALA A 395 9.01 -13.37 -64.17
N ARG A 396 8.45 -12.56 -63.27
CA ARG A 396 7.33 -12.93 -62.39
C ARG A 396 6.02 -12.81 -63.16
N VAL A 397 5.26 -13.89 -63.26
CA VAL A 397 3.99 -13.94 -63.99
C VAL A 397 2.88 -14.41 -63.06
N ASP A 398 1.97 -13.50 -62.73
CA ASP A 398 0.71 -13.83 -62.08
C ASP A 398 -0.31 -14.25 -63.14
N LEU A 399 -0.80 -15.49 -63.04
CA LEU A 399 -1.80 -16.04 -63.96
C LEU A 399 -3.23 -15.58 -63.66
N HIS A 400 -3.46 -14.85 -62.56
CA HIS A 400 -4.75 -14.30 -62.14
C HIS A 400 -5.85 -15.37 -62.08
N LEU A 401 -5.51 -16.58 -61.60
CA LEU A 401 -6.44 -17.72 -61.53
C LEU A 401 -7.37 -17.64 -60.33
N ARG A 402 -7.10 -16.75 -59.38
CA ARG A 402 -7.85 -16.60 -58.14
C ARG A 402 -9.24 -16.00 -58.42
N ASN A 403 -10.29 -16.56 -57.82
CA ASN A 403 -11.69 -16.17 -58.00
C ASN A 403 -12.22 -16.27 -59.44
N ARG A 404 -11.57 -17.07 -60.30
CA ARG A 404 -11.98 -17.29 -61.67
C ARG A 404 -12.95 -18.46 -61.72
N GLU A 405 -14.18 -18.23 -62.15
CA GLU A 405 -15.21 -19.27 -62.28
C GLU A 405 -15.18 -19.86 -63.69
N VAL A 406 -15.27 -21.19 -63.77
CA VAL A 406 -15.19 -21.95 -65.02
C VAL A 406 -16.36 -22.95 -65.00
N ALA A 407 -17.33 -22.79 -65.89
CA ALA A 407 -18.61 -23.52 -65.82
C ALA A 407 -18.73 -24.60 -66.89
N THR A 408 -17.95 -24.52 -67.97
CA THR A 408 -18.01 -25.44 -69.10
C THR A 408 -16.61 -25.93 -69.52
N GLU A 409 -16.56 -27.04 -70.25
CA GLU A 409 -15.32 -27.56 -70.84
C GLU A 409 -14.67 -26.56 -71.81
N ALA A 410 -15.49 -25.78 -72.53
CA ALA A 410 -15.02 -24.70 -73.38
C ALA A 410 -14.32 -23.59 -72.58
N ASP A 411 -14.84 -23.24 -71.40
CA ASP A 411 -14.23 -22.23 -70.53
C ASP A 411 -12.87 -22.72 -69.98
N VAL A 412 -12.74 -24.01 -69.66
CA VAL A 412 -11.46 -24.61 -69.23
C VAL A 412 -10.44 -24.51 -70.36
N GLN A 413 -10.82 -24.88 -71.58
CA GLN A 413 -9.92 -24.85 -72.72
C GLN A 413 -9.46 -23.42 -73.05
N ALA A 414 -10.38 -22.45 -73.02
CA ALA A 414 -10.07 -21.04 -73.21
C ALA A 414 -9.10 -20.51 -72.15
N LEU A 415 -9.28 -20.90 -70.88
CA LEU A 415 -8.36 -20.55 -69.80
C LEU A 415 -6.96 -21.11 -70.02
N VAL A 416 -6.86 -22.38 -70.41
CA VAL A 416 -5.57 -23.04 -70.69
C VAL A 416 -4.86 -22.38 -71.88
N ASP A 417 -5.59 -22.03 -72.93
CA ASP A 417 -5.02 -21.37 -74.10
C ASP A 417 -4.52 -19.95 -73.78
N GLU A 418 -5.22 -19.21 -72.93
CA GLU A 418 -4.78 -17.91 -72.42
C GLU A 418 -3.50 -18.02 -71.59
N ILE A 419 -3.45 -18.96 -70.63
CA ILE A 419 -2.26 -19.21 -69.82
C ILE A 419 -1.08 -19.59 -70.72
N ARG A 420 -1.31 -20.51 -71.66
CA ARG A 420 -0.29 -20.97 -72.61
C ARG A 420 0.26 -19.81 -73.44
N ALA A 421 -0.61 -18.96 -73.97
CA ALA A 421 -0.19 -17.80 -74.78
C ALA A 421 0.70 -16.86 -73.97
N ARG A 422 0.26 -16.49 -72.75
CA ARG A 422 1.03 -15.61 -71.85
C ARG A 422 2.40 -16.17 -71.47
N LEU A 423 2.47 -17.47 -71.18
CA LEU A 423 3.74 -18.11 -70.81
C LEU A 423 4.69 -18.24 -72.00
N LEU A 424 4.17 -18.62 -73.18
CA LEU A 424 5.00 -18.75 -74.38
C LEU A 424 5.55 -17.42 -74.86
N GLU A 425 4.84 -16.31 -74.67
CA GLU A 425 5.34 -14.97 -75.00
C GLU A 425 6.63 -14.65 -74.21
N GLN A 426 6.63 -14.90 -72.90
CA GLN A 426 7.79 -14.69 -72.04
C GLN A 426 8.94 -15.61 -72.41
N VAL A 427 8.68 -16.91 -72.56
CA VAL A 427 9.71 -17.89 -72.92
C VAL A 427 10.34 -17.57 -74.29
N ARG A 428 9.55 -17.14 -75.28
CA ARG A 428 10.06 -16.72 -76.61
C ARG A 428 10.91 -15.45 -76.54
N ALA A 429 10.66 -14.57 -75.58
CA ALA A 429 11.50 -13.41 -75.30
C ALA A 429 12.83 -13.79 -74.61
N GLY A 430 13.08 -15.08 -74.36
CA GLY A 430 14.30 -15.58 -73.73
C GLY A 430 14.32 -15.40 -72.21
N THR A 431 13.18 -15.09 -71.58
CA THR A 431 13.06 -15.00 -70.12
C THR A 431 12.68 -16.35 -69.52
N ARG A 432 13.16 -16.61 -68.30
CA ARG A 432 12.66 -17.71 -67.47
C ARG A 432 11.43 -17.20 -66.71
N VAL A 433 10.39 -18.00 -66.58
CA VAL A 433 9.15 -17.57 -65.91
C VAL A 433 9.05 -18.18 -64.51
N ARG A 434 8.79 -17.34 -63.50
CA ARG A 434 8.29 -17.77 -62.18
C ARG A 434 6.82 -17.44 -62.09
N LEU A 435 6.00 -18.46 -61.86
CA LEU A 435 4.58 -18.30 -61.55
C LEU A 435 4.41 -17.86 -60.09
N LEU A 436 3.46 -16.95 -59.84
CA LEU A 436 3.09 -16.47 -58.51
C LEU A 436 1.83 -17.14 -57.97
#